data_AF-A0A950PMG4-F1
#
_entry.id   AF-A0A950PMG4-F1
#
_cell.length_a   1.000
_cell.length_b   1.000
_cell.length_c   1.000
_cell.angle_alpha   90.00
_cell.angle_beta   90.00
_cell.angle_gamma   90.00
#
_symmetry.space_group_name_H-M   'P 1'
#
loop_
_entity.id
_entity.type
_entity.pdbx_description
1 polymer ?
#
loop_
_entity_poly.entity_id
_entity_poly.type
_entity_poly.pdbx_seq_one_letter_code
_entity_poly.pdbx_strand_id
1 'polypeptide(L)'
;MPNTHAEITAQTKIDELVRDFPLAAEVLRAFGLGCSGCGVSKYETIEQGAAAHGLQIAPILRTLAQARSAGAVPPIDEADRLPQRRAPGAFSGRASIAHAIPIMSGKGGVGKSLVTALLAIGLRRKHYRVGILDADITGPSIPKLFGLHEPLAISADPHKTTPQGQPQPLITPAVSRSAIEVVSANLLTDKEDTAMIWRGPIVAGVIRQFYEQVLWS
;
A
#
# COMPACT_ATOMS: atom_id res chain seq x y z
N MET A 1 -24.40 5.69 -32.77
CA MET A 1 -24.98 5.87 -31.43
C MET A 1 -24.21 4.96 -30.47
N PRO A 2 -23.75 5.43 -29.30
CA PRO A 2 -23.11 4.55 -28.33
C PRO A 2 -24.10 3.47 -27.90
N ASN A 3 -23.63 2.23 -27.83
CA ASN A 3 -24.47 1.05 -27.66
C ASN A 3 -24.81 0.88 -26.17
N THR A 4 -25.86 1.56 -25.72
CA THR A 4 -26.34 1.60 -24.32
C THR A 4 -26.74 0.24 -23.73
N HIS A 5 -26.68 -0.84 -24.52
CA HIS A 5 -27.05 -2.20 -24.14
C HIS A 5 -25.88 -3.20 -24.09
N ALA A 6 -24.63 -2.79 -24.33
CA ALA A 6 -23.49 -3.69 -24.28
C ALA A 6 -23.30 -4.26 -22.85
N GLU A 7 -23.18 -5.58 -22.73
CA GLU A 7 -22.98 -6.27 -21.45
C GLU A 7 -21.72 -5.75 -20.72
N ILE A 8 -21.84 -5.48 -19.41
CA ILE A 8 -20.70 -5.06 -18.60
C ILE A 8 -19.97 -6.32 -18.14
N THR A 9 -18.72 -6.47 -18.56
CA THR A 9 -17.87 -7.61 -18.21
C THR A 9 -16.60 -7.12 -17.53
N ALA A 10 -15.81 -8.05 -16.98
CA ALA A 10 -14.52 -7.72 -16.35
C ALA A 10 -13.54 -7.04 -17.34
N GLN A 11 -13.67 -7.30 -18.65
CA GLN A 11 -12.84 -6.72 -19.70
C GLN A 11 -13.35 -5.38 -20.23
N THR A 12 -14.52 -4.92 -19.79
CA THR A 12 -15.04 -3.60 -20.16
C THR A 12 -14.06 -2.54 -19.67
N LYS A 13 -13.66 -1.62 -20.56
CA LYS A 13 -12.82 -0.49 -20.18
C LYS A 13 -13.61 0.52 -19.36
N ILE A 14 -12.96 1.04 -18.32
CA ILE A 14 -13.59 1.95 -17.36
C ILE A 14 -13.99 3.26 -18.04
N ASP A 15 -13.17 3.79 -18.95
CA ASP A 15 -13.43 5.04 -19.65
C ASP A 15 -14.64 4.97 -20.60
N GLU A 16 -14.72 3.91 -21.41
CA GLU A 16 -15.83 3.64 -22.31
C GLU A 16 -17.12 3.41 -21.51
N LEU A 17 -17.05 2.66 -20.40
CA LEU A 17 -18.18 2.43 -19.51
C LEU A 17 -18.72 3.72 -18.91
N VAL A 18 -17.87 4.57 -18.33
CA VAL A 18 -18.31 5.82 -17.68
C VAL A 18 -18.85 6.81 -18.70
N ARG A 19 -18.31 6.84 -19.92
CA ARG A 19 -18.82 7.69 -20.99
C ARG A 19 -20.23 7.28 -21.42
N ASP A 20 -20.48 5.98 -21.56
CA ASP A 20 -21.75 5.46 -22.07
C ASP A 20 -22.79 5.24 -20.94
N PHE A 21 -22.33 5.11 -19.69
CA PHE A 21 -23.14 4.94 -18.49
C PHE A 21 -22.54 5.74 -17.31
N PRO A 22 -22.81 7.08 -17.22
CA PRO A 22 -22.17 7.96 -16.23
C PRO A 22 -22.34 7.55 -14.76
N LEU A 23 -23.47 6.92 -14.41
CA LEU A 23 -23.72 6.40 -13.06
C LEU A 23 -22.72 5.32 -12.64
N ALA A 24 -22.06 4.64 -13.59
CA ALA A 24 -20.98 3.71 -13.29
C ALA A 24 -19.84 4.35 -12.49
N ALA A 25 -19.57 5.65 -12.68
CA ALA A 25 -18.53 6.35 -11.93
C ALA A 25 -18.84 6.38 -10.42
N GLU A 26 -20.12 6.52 -10.05
CA GLU A 26 -20.52 6.52 -8.65
C GLU A 26 -20.42 5.12 -8.04
N VAL A 27 -20.83 4.09 -8.78
CA VAL A 27 -20.65 2.68 -8.38
C VAL A 27 -19.18 2.36 -8.16
N LEU A 28 -18.33 2.64 -9.17
CA LEU A 28 -16.89 2.37 -9.10
C LEU A 28 -16.23 3.12 -7.94
N ARG A 29 -16.59 4.39 -7.71
CA ARG A 29 -16.11 5.18 -6.56
C ARG A 29 -16.51 4.56 -5.23
N ALA A 30 -17.71 3.99 -5.11
CA ALA A 30 -18.16 3.35 -3.88
C ALA A 30 -17.35 2.07 -3.54
N PHE A 31 -16.74 1.43 -4.53
CA PHE A 31 -15.78 0.34 -4.36
C PHE A 31 -14.32 0.81 -4.20
N GLY A 32 -14.03 2.11 -4.28
CA GLY A 32 -12.67 2.65 -4.21
C GLY A 32 -11.96 2.80 -5.57
N LEU A 33 -12.66 2.55 -6.68
CA LEU A 33 -12.17 2.78 -8.06
C LEU A 33 -12.58 4.19 -8.56
N GLY A 34 -12.25 5.23 -7.80
CA GLY A 34 -12.61 6.62 -8.11
C GLY A 34 -11.78 7.28 -9.24
N CYS A 35 -11.17 6.49 -10.11
CA CYS A 35 -10.14 6.91 -11.06
C CYS A 35 -10.61 7.75 -12.26
N SER A 36 -11.77 8.43 -12.19
CA SER A 36 -12.20 9.38 -13.23
C SER A 36 -11.23 10.57 -13.41
N GLY A 37 -10.23 10.73 -12.52
CA GLY A 37 -9.11 11.66 -12.66
C GLY A 37 -7.71 11.03 -12.83
N CYS A 38 -7.60 9.70 -12.91
CA CYS A 38 -6.29 9.03 -13.07
C CYS A 38 -5.93 8.92 -14.56
N GLY A 39 -4.73 9.36 -14.96
CA GLY A 39 -4.23 9.25 -16.34
C GLY A 39 -4.13 7.80 -16.86
N VAL A 40 -4.20 6.82 -15.97
CA VAL A 40 -4.18 5.38 -16.26
C VAL A 40 -5.56 4.83 -16.64
N SER A 41 -6.65 5.46 -16.20
CA SER A 41 -8.03 4.93 -16.39
C SER A 41 -8.45 4.80 -17.86
N LYS A 42 -7.82 5.57 -18.75
CA LYS A 42 -8.09 5.57 -20.21
C LYS A 42 -7.79 4.24 -20.91
N TYR A 43 -7.01 3.37 -20.27
CA TYR A 43 -6.60 2.09 -20.86
C TYR A 43 -6.93 0.90 -19.97
N GLU A 44 -7.58 1.14 -18.83
CA GLU A 44 -7.74 0.15 -17.77
C GLU A 44 -9.12 -0.54 -17.84
N THR A 45 -9.12 -1.86 -17.78
CA THR A 45 -10.36 -2.66 -17.62
C THR A 45 -10.79 -2.73 -16.16
N ILE A 46 -12.06 -3.09 -15.91
CA ILE A 46 -12.56 -3.30 -14.54
C ILE A 46 -11.72 -4.33 -13.80
N GLU A 47 -11.30 -5.42 -14.46
CA GLU A 47 -10.43 -6.43 -13.89
C GLU A 47 -9.07 -5.86 -13.46
N GLN A 48 -8.42 -5.09 -14.34
CA GLN A 48 -7.11 -4.51 -14.07
C GLN A 48 -7.18 -3.54 -12.89
N GLY A 49 -8.20 -2.67 -12.85
CA GLY A 49 -8.43 -1.76 -11.73
C GLY A 49 -8.71 -2.49 -10.43
N ALA A 50 -9.62 -3.48 -10.46
CA ALA A 50 -9.91 -4.29 -9.28
C ALA A 50 -8.66 -5.04 -8.78
N ALA A 51 -7.85 -5.61 -9.67
CA ALA A 51 -6.63 -6.33 -9.31
C ALA A 51 -5.58 -5.41 -8.69
N ALA A 52 -5.36 -4.22 -9.26
CA ALA A 52 -4.41 -3.23 -8.73
C ALA A 52 -4.80 -2.75 -7.33
N HIS A 53 -6.10 -2.68 -7.05
CA HIS A 53 -6.65 -2.24 -5.77
C HIS A 53 -7.04 -3.40 -4.82
N GLY A 54 -6.82 -4.65 -5.22
CA GLY A 54 -7.14 -5.84 -4.42
C GLY A 54 -8.64 -6.07 -4.17
N LEU A 55 -9.50 -5.51 -5.03
CA LEU A 55 -10.95 -5.55 -4.92
C LEU A 55 -11.55 -6.80 -5.57
N GLN A 56 -12.77 -7.14 -5.17
CA GLN A 56 -13.52 -8.26 -5.73
C GLN A 56 -14.27 -7.83 -6.99
N ILE A 57 -14.03 -8.51 -8.11
CA ILE A 57 -14.67 -8.18 -9.39
C ILE A 57 -16.17 -8.51 -9.37
N ALA A 58 -16.56 -9.65 -8.78
CA ALA A 58 -17.94 -10.12 -8.84
C ALA A 58 -18.95 -9.14 -8.19
N PRO A 59 -18.73 -8.60 -6.98
CA PRO A 59 -19.58 -7.55 -6.41
C PRO A 59 -19.65 -6.28 -7.27
N ILE A 60 -18.54 -5.86 -7.87
CA ILE A 60 -18.49 -4.68 -8.74
C ILE A 60 -19.40 -4.88 -9.96
N LEU A 61 -19.25 -6.01 -10.68
CA LEU A 61 -20.05 -6.31 -11.86
C LEU A 61 -21.55 -6.44 -11.53
N ARG A 62 -21.88 -7.12 -10.43
CA ARG A 62 -23.26 -7.25 -9.95
C ARG A 62 -23.90 -5.90 -9.67
N THR A 63 -23.17 -5.01 -8.99
CA THR A 63 -23.64 -3.68 -8.62
C THR A 63 -23.80 -2.78 -9.85
N LEU A 64 -22.87 -2.86 -10.81
CA LEU A 64 -22.97 -2.12 -12.07
C LEU A 64 -24.19 -2.57 -12.90
N ALA A 65 -24.46 -3.87 -12.94
CA ALA A 65 -25.65 -4.40 -13.62
C ALA A 65 -26.95 -3.94 -12.95
N GLN A 66 -27.01 -4.00 -11.61
CA GLN A 66 -28.16 -3.50 -10.84
C GLN A 66 -28.34 -1.99 -10.99
N ALA A 67 -27.26 -1.21 -10.97
CA ALA A 67 -27.34 0.23 -11.13
C ALA A 67 -27.84 0.62 -12.53
N ARG A 68 -27.47 -0.15 -13.56
CA ARG A 68 -27.95 0.07 -14.92
C ARG A 68 -29.45 -0.21 -15.06
N SER A 69 -29.97 -1.25 -14.40
CA SER A 69 -31.40 -1.56 -14.46
C SER A 69 -32.25 -0.64 -13.58
N ALA A 70 -31.74 -0.26 -12.40
CA ALA A 70 -32.47 0.57 -11.44
C ALA A 70 -32.34 2.09 -11.70
N GLY A 71 -31.32 2.52 -12.44
CA GLY A 71 -31.02 3.94 -12.64
C GLY A 71 -30.47 4.66 -11.39
N ALA A 72 -30.07 3.91 -10.37
CA ALA A 72 -29.50 4.43 -9.12
C ALA A 72 -28.45 3.46 -8.56
N VAL A 73 -27.49 3.94 -7.76
CA VAL A 73 -26.52 3.08 -7.08
C VAL A 73 -27.25 2.28 -5.99
N PRO A 74 -27.31 0.94 -6.07
CA PRO A 74 -27.95 0.15 -5.03
C PRO A 74 -27.09 0.14 -3.75
N PRO A 75 -27.65 -0.28 -2.60
CA PRO A 75 -26.87 -0.49 -1.38
C PRO A 75 -25.75 -1.50 -1.63
N ILE A 76 -24.53 -1.16 -1.20
CA ILE A 76 -23.35 -2.03 -1.30
C ILE A 76 -22.94 -2.44 0.10
N ASP A 77 -22.88 -3.74 0.37
CA ASP A 77 -22.46 -4.28 1.65
C ASP A 77 -21.00 -3.94 1.97
N GLU A 78 -20.68 -3.75 3.25
CA GLU A 78 -19.32 -3.39 3.67
C GLU A 78 -18.30 -4.47 3.27
N ALA A 79 -18.67 -5.76 3.39
CA ALA A 79 -17.84 -6.89 3.00
C ALA A 79 -17.46 -6.89 1.50
N ASP A 80 -18.34 -6.36 0.64
CA ASP A 80 -18.10 -6.26 -0.80
C ASP A 80 -17.12 -5.13 -1.14
N ARG A 81 -16.94 -4.16 -0.24
CA ARG A 81 -15.98 -3.04 -0.39
C ARG A 81 -14.58 -3.38 0.12
N LEU A 82 -14.45 -4.41 0.95
CA LEU A 82 -13.18 -4.74 1.58
C LEU A 82 -12.22 -5.40 0.56
N PRO A 83 -10.99 -4.89 0.41
CA PRO A 83 -9.99 -5.56 -0.40
C PRO A 83 -9.66 -6.93 0.22
N GLN A 84 -9.67 -7.99 -0.60
CA GLN A 84 -9.35 -9.34 -0.12
C GLN A 84 -7.85 -9.59 0.01
N ARG A 85 -7.03 -8.73 -0.59
CA ARG A 85 -5.58 -8.85 -0.48
C ARG A 85 -5.07 -8.19 0.80
N ARG A 86 -4.42 -9.01 1.63
CA ARG A 86 -3.29 -8.59 2.47
C ARG A 86 -2.32 -7.76 1.62
N ALA A 87 -1.58 -6.86 2.24
CA ALA A 87 -0.65 -5.96 1.54
C ALA A 87 0.11 -6.70 0.41
N PRO A 88 0.16 -6.14 -0.82
CA PRO A 88 0.86 -6.80 -1.93
C PRO A 88 2.35 -6.90 -1.62
N GLY A 89 2.89 -8.13 -1.65
CA GLY A 89 4.32 -8.39 -1.43
C GLY A 89 4.57 -9.74 -0.76
N ALA A 90 5.70 -10.37 -1.10
CA ALA A 90 6.23 -11.49 -0.34
C ALA A 90 6.89 -10.96 0.94
N PHE A 91 6.08 -10.45 1.87
CA PHE A 91 6.59 -10.13 3.20
C PHE A 91 7.24 -11.38 3.79
N SER A 92 8.26 -11.22 4.64
CA SER A 92 8.83 -12.35 5.37
C SER A 92 7.66 -13.18 5.90
N GLY A 93 7.55 -14.47 5.52
CA GLY A 93 6.33 -15.28 5.68
C GLY A 93 5.84 -15.46 7.13
N ARG A 94 6.47 -14.77 8.07
CA ARG A 94 6.12 -14.57 9.48
C ARG A 94 5.13 -13.44 9.71
N ALA A 95 5.14 -12.40 8.89
CA ALA A 95 4.30 -11.23 9.07
C ALA A 95 3.08 -11.25 8.15
N SER A 96 1.90 -11.40 8.74
CA SER A 96 0.64 -11.24 8.03
C SER A 96 0.23 -9.77 8.02
N ILE A 97 0.76 -8.98 7.10
CA ILE A 97 0.38 -7.58 6.95
C ILE A 97 -1.01 -7.47 6.31
N ALA A 98 -2.00 -7.08 7.10
CA ALA A 98 -3.37 -6.91 6.63
C ALA A 98 -3.50 -5.74 5.64
N HIS A 99 -2.83 -4.61 5.92
CA HIS A 99 -2.94 -3.39 5.13
C HIS A 99 -1.57 -2.72 4.97
N ALA A 100 -1.26 -2.27 3.76
CA ALA A 100 -0.13 -1.38 3.49
C ALA A 100 -0.68 -0.05 2.97
N ILE A 101 -0.27 1.06 3.60
CA ILE A 101 -0.77 2.40 3.29
C ILE A 101 0.41 3.22 2.78
N PRO A 102 0.54 3.44 1.45
CA PRO A 102 1.59 4.30 0.92
C PRO A 102 1.28 5.76 1.24
N ILE A 103 2.23 6.46 1.85
CA ILE A 103 2.13 7.91 2.11
C ILE A 103 3.13 8.62 1.19
N MET A 104 2.63 9.46 0.29
CA MET A 104 3.42 10.13 -0.76
C MET A 104 3.19 11.64 -0.76
N SER A 105 4.16 12.40 -1.28
CA SER A 105 4.05 13.85 -1.50
C SER A 105 4.77 14.23 -2.80
N GLY A 106 4.19 15.18 -3.54
CA GLY A 106 4.84 15.75 -4.73
C GLY A 106 5.90 16.82 -4.43
N LYS A 107 6.05 17.25 -3.17
CA LYS A 107 7.00 18.28 -2.73
C LYS A 107 7.64 17.95 -1.38
N GLY A 108 8.89 18.35 -1.18
CA GLY A 108 9.57 18.27 0.12
C GLY A 108 8.97 19.24 1.15
N GLY A 109 9.09 18.91 2.44
CA GLY A 109 8.73 19.83 3.53
C GLY A 109 7.24 19.96 3.86
N VAL A 110 6.34 19.26 3.16
CA VAL A 110 4.88 19.33 3.42
C VAL A 110 4.41 18.63 4.71
N GLY A 111 5.32 18.03 5.47
CA GLY A 111 4.99 17.29 6.68
C GLY A 111 4.59 15.82 6.46
N LYS A 112 4.98 15.19 5.34
CA LYS A 112 4.73 13.76 5.07
C LYS A 112 5.07 12.88 6.27
N SER A 113 6.27 13.02 6.83
CA SER A 113 6.73 12.19 7.96
C SER A 113 5.92 12.44 9.24
N LEU A 114 5.50 13.69 9.48
CA LEU A 114 4.62 14.03 10.59
C LEU A 114 3.25 13.34 10.43
N VAL A 115 2.65 13.41 9.24
CA VAL A 115 1.37 12.75 8.95
C VAL A 115 1.49 11.24 9.11
N THR A 116 2.56 10.62 8.62
CA THR A 116 2.83 9.18 8.82
C THR A 116 2.90 8.82 10.29
N ALA A 117 3.65 9.59 11.10
CA ALA A 117 3.79 9.34 12.53
C ALA A 117 2.45 9.46 13.28
N LEU A 118 1.66 10.52 12.98
CA LEU A 118 0.35 10.73 13.58
C LEU A 118 -0.64 9.62 13.22
N LEU A 119 -0.63 9.17 11.95
CA LEU A 119 -1.45 8.05 11.49
C LEU A 119 -1.09 6.77 12.26
N ALA A 120 0.20 6.46 12.37
CA ALA A 120 0.68 5.28 13.08
C ALA A 120 0.27 5.29 14.57
N ILE A 121 0.43 6.43 15.24
CA ILE A 121 -0.02 6.62 16.63
C ILE A 121 -1.54 6.44 16.74
N GLY A 122 -2.31 7.01 15.81
CA GLY A 122 -3.76 6.86 15.78
C GLY A 122 -4.22 5.41 15.65
N LEU A 123 -3.59 4.65 14.74
CA LEU A 123 -3.86 3.22 14.56
C LEU A 123 -3.46 2.40 15.79
N ARG A 124 -2.30 2.70 16.38
CA ARG A 124 -1.82 2.04 17.59
C ARG A 124 -2.72 2.29 18.81
N ARG A 125 -3.29 3.49 18.93
CA ARG A 125 -4.31 3.84 19.93
C ARG A 125 -5.62 3.07 19.75
N LYS A 126 -5.92 2.62 18.52
CA LYS A 126 -7.02 1.70 18.20
C LYS A 126 -6.63 0.23 18.33
N HIS A 127 -5.51 -0.07 18.99
CA HIS A 127 -4.98 -1.42 19.24
C HIS A 127 -4.49 -2.20 18.01
N TYR A 128 -4.34 -1.57 16.85
CA TYR A 128 -3.71 -2.22 15.70
C TYR A 128 -2.20 -2.40 15.91
N ARG A 129 -1.63 -3.48 15.37
CA ARG A 129 -0.19 -3.63 15.17
C ARG A 129 0.23 -2.76 13.99
N VAL A 130 1.27 -1.96 14.17
CA VAL A 130 1.67 -0.94 13.20
C VAL A 130 3.18 -0.96 13.03
N GLY A 131 3.59 -1.09 11.78
CA GLY A 131 4.97 -0.87 11.34
C GLY A 131 5.05 0.35 10.44
N ILE A 132 6.17 1.07 10.49
CA ILE A 132 6.52 2.14 9.57
C ILE A 132 7.79 1.75 8.83
N LEU A 133 7.68 1.71 7.50
CA LEU A 133 8.83 1.63 6.60
C LEU A 133 9.14 3.02 6.05
N ASP A 134 10.27 3.58 6.45
CA ASP A 134 10.74 4.89 6.04
C ASP A 134 11.87 4.77 5.01
N ALA A 135 11.53 5.02 3.75
CA ALA A 135 12.48 5.07 2.64
C ALA A 135 12.97 6.51 2.35
N ASP A 136 12.60 7.49 3.19
CA ASP A 136 12.97 8.90 2.98
C ASP A 136 14.32 9.20 3.64
N ILE A 137 15.28 9.60 2.83
CA ILE A 137 16.69 9.77 3.23
C ILE A 137 17.03 11.25 3.37
N THR A 138 16.19 12.13 2.83
CA THR A 138 16.41 13.56 2.76
C THR A 138 15.35 14.29 3.58
N GLY A 139 15.51 14.31 4.91
CA GLY A 139 14.63 15.09 5.80
C GLY A 139 14.69 14.67 7.28
N PRO A 140 14.02 15.41 8.18
CA PRO A 140 13.82 14.95 9.56
C PRO A 140 13.12 13.59 9.54
N SER A 141 13.87 12.58 9.95
CA SER A 141 13.53 11.17 9.74
C SER A 141 12.42 10.71 10.68
N ILE A 142 11.62 9.72 10.26
CA ILE A 142 10.64 9.06 11.13
C ILE A 142 11.28 8.60 12.46
N PRO A 143 12.48 7.97 12.47
CA PRO A 143 13.20 7.65 13.71
C PRO A 143 13.31 8.81 14.68
N LYS A 144 13.68 10.01 14.21
CA LYS A 144 13.82 11.20 15.05
C LYS A 144 12.49 11.62 15.71
N LEU A 145 11.37 11.51 15.00
CA LEU A 145 10.04 11.80 15.56
C LEU A 145 9.64 10.82 16.68
N PHE A 146 10.16 9.59 16.65
CA PHE A 146 9.93 8.58 17.69
C PHE A 146 11.03 8.52 18.75
N GLY A 147 12.07 9.37 18.66
CA GLY A 147 13.21 9.37 19.56
C GLY A 147 14.07 8.11 19.44
N LEU A 148 14.14 7.52 18.25
CA LEU A 148 14.92 6.34 17.94
C LEU A 148 16.29 6.76 17.39
N HIS A 149 17.35 6.37 18.09
CA HIS A 149 18.74 6.76 17.78
C HIS A 149 19.67 5.56 17.57
N GLU A 150 19.21 4.35 17.86
CA GLU A 150 20.02 3.14 17.76
C GLU A 150 19.99 2.59 16.33
N PRO A 151 21.14 2.11 15.81
CA PRO A 151 21.19 1.38 14.55
C PRO A 151 20.29 0.15 14.57
N LEU A 152 19.78 -0.25 13.40
CA LEU A 152 18.96 -1.45 13.29
C LEU A 152 19.77 -2.70 13.66
N ALA A 153 19.22 -3.53 14.55
CA ALA A 153 19.84 -4.80 14.90
C ALA A 153 19.62 -5.84 13.78
N ILE A 154 20.65 -6.66 13.54
CA ILE A 154 20.58 -7.82 12.64
C ILE A 154 20.42 -9.08 13.48
N SER A 155 19.37 -9.83 13.22
CA SER A 155 19.09 -11.13 13.85
C SER A 155 19.17 -12.25 12.82
N ALA A 156 19.54 -13.45 13.24
CA ALA A 156 19.50 -14.63 12.37
C ALA A 156 18.06 -15.10 12.14
N ASP A 157 17.71 -15.49 10.91
CA ASP A 157 16.49 -16.22 10.60
C ASP A 157 16.61 -17.68 11.09
N PRO A 158 15.81 -18.12 12.08
CA PRO A 158 15.76 -19.51 12.54
C PRO A 158 15.29 -20.53 11.49
N HIS A 159 14.68 -20.11 10.38
CA HIS A 159 14.02 -21.00 9.42
C HIS A 159 14.58 -20.91 8.00
N LYS A 160 15.50 -19.98 7.74
CA LYS A 160 16.15 -19.84 6.42
C LYS A 160 17.65 -19.77 6.57
N THR A 161 18.32 -20.50 5.70
CA THR A 161 19.76 -20.43 5.55
C THR A 161 20.14 -19.84 4.20
N THR A 162 21.26 -19.14 4.15
CA THR A 162 21.92 -18.72 2.93
C THR A 162 22.35 -19.96 2.11
N PRO A 163 22.69 -19.80 0.81
CA PRO A 163 23.24 -20.89 0.00
C PRO A 163 24.50 -21.52 0.61
N GLN A 164 25.22 -20.80 1.47
CA GLN A 164 26.40 -21.28 2.20
C GLN A 164 26.04 -22.01 3.52
N GLY A 165 24.77 -22.25 3.80
CA GLY A 165 24.30 -22.96 5.01
C GLY A 165 24.31 -22.15 6.30
N GLN A 166 24.54 -20.83 6.24
CA GLN A 166 24.49 -19.95 7.41
C GLN A 166 23.08 -19.39 7.60
N PRO A 167 22.64 -19.05 8.83
CA PRO A 167 21.35 -18.40 9.04
C PRO A 167 21.22 -17.11 8.22
N GLN A 168 20.09 -16.91 7.56
CA GLN A 168 19.83 -15.70 6.78
C GLN A 168 19.73 -14.49 7.72
N PRO A 169 20.48 -13.40 7.51
CA PRO A 169 20.34 -12.21 8.34
C PRO A 169 19.01 -11.50 8.06
N LEU A 170 18.32 -11.08 9.12
CA LEU A 170 17.10 -10.30 9.09
C LEU A 170 17.23 -9.04 9.93
N ILE A 171 16.60 -7.97 9.45
CA ILE A 171 16.53 -6.69 10.14
C ILE A 171 15.48 -6.78 11.23
N THR A 172 15.88 -6.47 12.46
CA THR A 172 14.97 -6.31 13.59
C THR A 172 14.51 -4.85 13.64
N PRO A 173 13.20 -4.57 13.56
CA PRO A 173 12.72 -3.21 13.58
C PRO A 173 13.02 -2.54 14.93
N ALA A 174 13.33 -1.24 14.90
CA ALA A 174 13.41 -0.44 16.11
C ALA A 174 11.99 -0.22 16.66
N VAL A 175 11.80 -0.36 17.97
CA VAL A 175 10.47 -0.26 18.59
C VAL A 175 10.37 1.06 19.36
N SER A 176 9.42 1.91 18.96
CA SER A 176 9.14 3.15 19.70
C SER A 176 8.46 2.87 21.05
N ARG A 177 8.44 3.88 21.93
CA ARG A 177 7.72 3.81 23.23
C ARG A 177 6.22 3.51 23.10
N SER A 178 5.64 3.77 21.93
CA SER A 178 4.24 3.45 21.62
C SER A 178 4.05 2.05 21.05
N ALA A 179 5.07 1.18 21.06
CA ALA A 179 5.05 -0.15 20.44
C ALA A 179 4.76 -0.11 18.93
N ILE A 180 5.28 0.93 18.25
CA ILE A 180 5.29 1.02 16.78
C ILE A 180 6.66 0.58 16.30
N GLU A 181 6.68 -0.40 15.40
CA GLU A 181 7.89 -0.91 14.75
C GLU A 181 8.32 0.07 13.65
N VAL A 182 9.60 0.42 13.61
CA VAL A 182 10.14 1.39 12.66
C VAL A 182 11.39 0.80 12.01
N VAL A 183 11.40 0.83 10.69
CA VAL A 183 12.58 0.56 9.88
C VAL A 183 12.78 1.77 8.98
N SER A 184 13.98 2.35 9.00
CA SER A 184 14.31 3.50 8.18
C SER A 184 15.67 3.30 7.52
N ALA A 185 15.79 3.74 6.27
CA ALA A 185 17.09 3.80 5.60
C ALA A 185 18.07 4.71 6.36
N ASN A 186 17.59 5.72 7.10
CA ASN A 186 18.44 6.59 7.93
C ASN A 186 19.08 5.85 9.12
N LEU A 187 18.57 4.67 9.49
CA LEU A 187 19.16 3.84 10.55
C LEU A 187 20.20 2.84 10.02
N LEU A 188 20.49 2.84 8.71
CA LEU A 188 21.49 1.99 8.07
C LEU A 188 22.86 2.66 7.93
N THR A 189 22.99 3.94 8.29
CA THR A 189 24.23 4.71 8.12
C THR A 189 24.66 5.35 9.43
N ASP A 190 25.93 5.17 9.81
CA ASP A 190 26.52 5.72 11.04
C ASP A 190 26.65 7.26 11.06
N LYS A 191 26.26 7.94 9.98
CA LYS A 191 26.39 9.40 9.81
C LYS A 191 25.14 9.97 9.15
N GLU A 192 24.37 10.75 9.91
CA GLU A 192 23.13 11.43 9.48
C GLU A 192 23.30 12.33 8.24
N ASP A 193 24.53 12.77 7.92
CA ASP A 193 24.82 13.75 6.86
C ASP A 193 25.32 13.15 5.53
N THR A 194 25.38 11.82 5.40
CA THR A 194 25.92 11.21 4.18
C THR A 194 24.82 11.04 3.13
N ALA A 195 24.65 12.05 2.28
CA ALA A 195 23.74 12.00 1.15
C ALA A 195 24.16 10.89 0.15
N MET A 196 23.59 9.70 0.29
CA MET A 196 23.76 8.63 -0.68
C MET A 196 22.96 8.96 -1.95
N ILE A 197 23.58 8.85 -3.13
CA ILE A 197 22.88 9.02 -4.41
C ILE A 197 22.13 7.73 -4.72
N TRP A 198 20.83 7.74 -4.53
CA TRP A 198 19.96 6.61 -4.81
C TRP A 198 19.53 6.59 -6.28
N ARG A 199 20.12 5.71 -7.09
CA ARG A 199 19.60 5.44 -8.44
C ARG A 199 18.34 4.58 -8.33
N GLY A 200 17.36 4.76 -9.21
CA GLY A 200 16.06 4.07 -9.18
C GLY A 200 16.10 2.55 -8.92
N PRO A 201 17.00 1.78 -9.55
CA PRO A 201 17.14 0.34 -9.28
C PRO A 201 17.59 0.01 -7.84
N ILE A 202 18.39 0.88 -7.21
CA ILE A 202 18.89 0.70 -5.84
C ILE A 202 17.74 0.91 -4.83
N VAL A 203 16.88 1.91 -5.07
CA VAL A 203 15.70 2.18 -4.23
C VAL A 203 14.72 1.00 -4.26
N ALA A 204 14.43 0.48 -5.46
CA ALA A 204 13.54 -0.67 -5.61
C ALA A 204 14.10 -1.91 -4.90
N GLY A 205 15.42 -2.14 -4.99
CA GLY A 205 16.11 -3.23 -4.30
C GLY A 205 16.03 -3.12 -2.78
N VAL A 206 16.28 -1.92 -2.23
CA VAL A 206 16.23 -1.69 -0.77
C VAL A 206 14.82 -1.74 -0.22
N ILE A 207 13.83 -1.18 -0.91
CA ILE A 207 12.42 -1.34 -0.53
C ILE A 207 12.07 -2.83 -0.52
N ARG A 208 12.42 -3.57 -1.58
CA ARG A 208 12.17 -5.02 -1.62
C ARG A 208 12.85 -5.75 -0.46
N GLN A 209 14.08 -5.39 -0.14
CA GLN A 209 14.81 -5.95 0.99
C GLN A 209 14.09 -5.69 2.31
N PHE A 210 13.56 -4.48 2.53
CA PHE A 210 12.78 -4.17 3.73
C PHE A 210 11.44 -4.92 3.80
N TYR A 211 10.83 -5.22 2.66
CA TYR A 211 9.63 -6.06 2.63
C TYR A 211 9.96 -7.52 3.00
N GLU A 212 11.03 -8.07 2.43
CA GLU A 212 11.36 -9.50 2.51
C GLU A 212 12.20 -9.89 3.75
N GLN A 213 13.02 -8.98 4.27
CA GLN A 213 14.06 -9.27 5.25
C GLN A 213 13.87 -8.56 6.61
N VAL A 214 12.70 -7.97 6.87
CA VAL A 214 12.37 -7.42 8.19
C VAL A 214 11.51 -8.39 8.98
N LEU A 215 11.82 -8.52 10.27
CA LEU A 215 11.03 -9.26 11.26
C LEU A 215 9.88 -8.40 11.79
N TRP A 216 8.85 -8.18 10.97
CA TRP A 216 7.60 -7.54 11.42
C TRP A 216 6.79 -8.50 12.31
N SER A 217 6.11 -7.97 13.34
CA SER A 217 5.31 -8.78 14.29
C SER A 217 3.81 -8.88 14.02
#